data_AF-A0A2E4WE69-F1
#
_entry.id   AF-A0A2E4WE69-F1
#
_cell.length_a   1.000
_cell.length_b   1.000
_cell.length_c   1.000
_cell.angle_alpha   90.00
_cell.angle_beta   90.00
_cell.angle_gamma   90.00
#
_symmetry.space_group_name_H-M   'P 1'
#
loop_
_entity.id
_entity.type
_entity.pdbx_description
1 polymer ?
#
loop_
_entity_poly.entity_id
_entity_poly.type
_entity_poly.pdbx_seq_one_letter_code
_entity_poly.pdbx_strand_id
1 'polypeptide(L)' 'MSNTNSNTVPENFKRLEELYERLEREPDLEKQFLSDKNQFLTDHGFDPEEVENMLKDLHKNRLSALSSVLKDHEEKLK' A
#
# COMPACT_ATOMS: atom_id res chain seq x y z
N MET A 1 20.48 17.90 -17.03
CA MET A 1 20.70 16.57 -16.45
C MET A 1 19.33 16.02 -16.12
N SER A 2 18.93 14.94 -16.80
CA SER A 2 17.58 14.39 -16.73
C SER A 2 17.35 13.75 -15.36
N ASN A 3 16.38 14.26 -14.62
CA ASN A 3 15.89 13.64 -13.39
C ASN A 3 15.25 12.29 -13.75
N THR A 4 15.95 11.20 -13.47
CA THR A 4 15.37 9.86 -13.45
C THR A 4 14.43 9.79 -12.25
N ASN A 5 13.17 10.13 -12.47
CA ASN A 5 12.07 9.72 -11.60
C ASN A 5 12.05 8.19 -11.60
N SER A 6 12.68 7.61 -10.57
CA SER A 6 12.76 6.17 -10.41
C SER A 6 11.36 5.67 -10.05
N ASN A 7 10.68 5.03 -11.02
CA ASN A 7 9.43 4.27 -10.83
C ASN A 7 9.61 3.00 -9.96
N THR A 8 10.60 3.00 -9.07
CA THR A 8 10.83 1.93 -8.11
C THR A 8 9.89 2.13 -6.94
N VAL A 9 8.99 1.16 -6.75
CA VAL A 9 8.27 0.94 -5.50
C VAL A 9 9.28 1.12 -4.36
N PRO A 10 9.09 2.12 -3.48
CA PRO A 10 10.02 2.42 -2.40
C PRO A 10 10.38 1.15 -1.61
N GLU A 11 11.65 0.97 -1.21
CA GLU A 11 12.12 -0.27 -0.60
C GLU A 11 11.39 -0.61 0.72
N ASN A 12 10.95 0.42 1.46
CA ASN A 12 10.04 0.31 2.60
C ASN A 12 8.70 -0.34 2.21
N PHE A 13 8.19 -0.08 1.01
CA PHE A 13 6.93 -0.66 0.52
C PHE A 13 7.08 -2.17 0.25
N LYS A 14 8.21 -2.63 -0.28
CA LYS A 14 8.48 -4.07 -0.45
C LYS A 14 8.55 -4.81 0.87
N ARG A 15 9.22 -4.23 1.87
CA ARG A 15 9.29 -4.82 3.23
C ARG A 15 7.92 -4.85 3.91
N LEU A 16 7.11 -3.83 3.67
CA LEU A 16 5.74 -3.76 4.17
C LEU A 16 4.85 -4.82 3.49
N GLU A 17 4.96 -4.96 2.17
CA GLU A 17 4.25 -5.99 1.38
C GLU A 17 4.61 -7.40 1.89
N GLU A 18 5.89 -7.71 2.04
CA GLU A 18 6.35 -8.98 2.60
C GLU A 18 5.81 -9.22 4.02
N LEU A 19 5.72 -8.18 4.86
CA LEU A 19 5.14 -8.29 6.20
C LEU A 19 3.65 -8.64 6.14
N TYR A 20 2.89 -8.00 5.26
CA TYR A 20 1.47 -8.30 5.05
C TYR A 20 1.24 -9.68 4.44
N GLU A 21 2.05 -10.12 3.48
CA GLU A 21 1.97 -11.49 2.92
C GLU A 21 2.22 -12.56 3.98
N ARG A 22 3.12 -12.30 4.95
CA ARG A 22 3.39 -13.22 6.05
C ARG A 22 2.22 -13.35 7.01
N LEU A 23 1.39 -12.30 7.19
CA LEU A 23 0.17 -12.40 8.00
C LEU A 23 -0.77 -13.49 7.47
N GLU A 24 -0.86 -13.66 6.15
CA GLU A 24 -1.70 -14.71 5.55
C GLU A 24 -1.19 -16.13 5.81
N ARG A 25 0.09 -16.28 6.15
CA ARG A 25 0.78 -17.59 6.29
C ARG A 25 1.10 -17.94 7.73
N GLU A 26 1.19 -16.95 8.61
CA GLU A 26 1.62 -17.07 10.01
C GLU A 26 0.48 -16.61 10.95
N PRO A 27 -0.37 -17.54 11.46
CA PRO A 27 -1.54 -17.20 12.28
C PRO A 27 -1.19 -16.44 13.57
N ASP A 28 -0.02 -16.69 14.14
CA ASP A 28 0.42 -15.99 15.36
C ASP A 28 0.92 -14.58 15.08
N LEU A 29 1.39 -14.32 13.85
CA LEU A 29 1.71 -12.97 13.38
C LEU A 29 0.43 -12.19 13.12
N GLU A 30 -0.57 -12.83 12.51
CA GLU A 30 -1.92 -12.27 12.32
C GLU A 30 -2.57 -11.88 13.65
N LYS A 31 -2.50 -12.74 14.67
CA LYS A 31 -3.02 -12.42 16.01
C LYS A 31 -2.36 -11.19 16.62
N GLN A 32 -1.04 -11.02 16.46
CA GLN A 32 -0.32 -9.85 16.97
C GLN A 32 -0.76 -8.58 16.24
N PHE A 33 -0.86 -8.65 14.91
CA PHE A 33 -1.36 -7.56 14.09
C PHE A 33 -2.79 -7.15 14.47
N LEU A 34 -3.68 -8.11 14.69
CA LEU A 34 -5.09 -7.85 15.08
C LEU A 34 -5.24 -7.33 16.51
N SER A 35 -4.30 -7.66 17.41
CA SER A 35 -4.31 -7.20 18.80
C SER A 35 -3.98 -5.72 18.91
N ASP A 36 -2.90 -5.28 18.27
CA ASP A 36 -2.50 -3.88 18.22
C ASP A 36 -1.68 -3.62 16.94
N LYS A 37 -2.36 -3.11 15.91
CA LYS A 37 -1.75 -2.80 14.62
C LYS A 37 -0.60 -1.79 14.75
N ASN A 38 -0.73 -0.78 15.62
CA ASN A 38 0.26 0.29 15.70
C ASN A 38 1.53 -0.20 16.41
N GLN A 39 1.36 -0.95 17.50
CA GLN A 39 2.49 -1.57 18.17
C GLN A 39 3.16 -2.61 17.26
N PHE A 40 2.38 -3.44 16.56
CA PHE A 40 2.91 -4.40 15.59
C PHE A 40 3.76 -3.73 14.51
N LEU A 41 3.27 -2.67 13.87
CA LEU A 41 4.02 -1.94 12.85
C LEU A 41 5.32 -1.36 13.43
N THR A 42 5.24 -0.79 14.64
CA THR A 42 6.42 -0.24 15.35
C THR A 42 7.45 -1.32 15.65
N ASP A 43 7.03 -2.49 16.15
CA ASP A 43 7.89 -3.64 16.47
C ASP A 43 8.59 -4.20 15.22
N HIS A 44 7.96 -4.04 14.06
CA HIS A 44 8.50 -4.42 12.76
C HIS A 44 9.29 -3.30 12.05
N GLY A 45 9.50 -2.16 12.72
CA GLY A 45 10.34 -1.06 12.24
C GLY A 45 9.64 -0.11 11.27
N PHE A 46 8.31 -0.03 11.33
CA PHE A 46 7.49 0.88 10.53
C PHE A 46 6.88 1.98 11.41
N ASP A 47 6.73 3.17 10.85
CA ASP A 47 5.90 4.22 11.44
C ASP A 47 4.42 3.98 11.04
N PRO A 48 3.50 3.77 12.01
CA PRO A 48 2.09 3.55 11.71
C PRO A 48 1.44 4.68 10.91
N GLU A 49 1.83 5.94 11.14
CA GLU A 49 1.27 7.10 10.44
C GLU A 49 1.75 7.15 8.98
N GLU A 50 3.03 6.85 8.74
CA GLU A 50 3.58 6.75 7.38
C GLU A 50 2.87 5.64 6.59
N VAL A 51 2.73 4.45 7.19
CA VAL A 51 2.02 3.31 6.58
C VAL A 51 0.57 3.66 6.26
N GLU A 52 -0.13 4.34 7.16
CA GLU A 52 -1.52 4.73 6.93
C GLU A 52 -1.66 5.76 5.80
N ASN A 53 -0.76 6.75 5.74
CA ASN A 53 -0.75 7.73 4.66
C ASN A 53 -0.44 7.08 3.31
N MET A 54 0.53 6.15 3.28
CA MET A 54 0.86 5.38 2.07
C MET A 54 -0.35 4.57 1.56
N LEU A 55 -1.09 3.90 2.45
CA LEU A 55 -2.29 3.15 2.08
C LEU A 55 -3.41 4.06 1.55
N LYS A 56 -3.61 5.23 2.17
CA LYS A 56 -4.56 6.24 1.70
C LYS A 56 -4.22 6.73 0.29
N ASP A 57 -2.96 7.04 0.03
CA ASP A 57 -2.49 7.49 -1.28
C ASP A 57 -2.64 6.40 -2.33
N LEU A 58 -2.31 5.14 -2.00
CA LEU A 58 -2.50 4.01 -2.89
C LEU A 58 -3.98 3.85 -3.30
N HIS A 59 -4.89 3.88 -2.32
CA HIS A 59 -6.32 3.78 -2.58
C HIS A 59 -6.84 4.93 -3.45
N LYS A 60 -6.41 6.16 -3.16
CA LYS A 60 -6.78 7.34 -3.94
C LYS A 60 -6.30 7.25 -5.39
N ASN A 61 -5.04 6.84 -5.59
CA ASN A 61 -4.46 6.69 -6.93
C ASN A 61 -5.17 5.59 -7.72
N ARG A 62 -5.46 4.45 -7.08
CA ARG A 62 -6.19 3.34 -7.72
C ARG A 62 -7.61 3.74 -8.09
N LEU A 63 -8.31 4.45 -7.19
CA LEU A 63 -9.66 4.95 -7.47
C LEU A 63 -9.65 5.93 -8.65
N SER A 64 -8.71 6.87 -8.67
CA SER A 64 -8.55 7.83 -9.77
C SER A 64 -8.28 7.13 -11.10
N ALA A 65 -7.41 6.11 -11.13
CA ALA A 65 -7.13 5.34 -12.32
C ALA A 65 -8.36 4.58 -12.83
N LEU A 66 -9.08 3.90 -11.93
CA LEU A 66 -10.33 3.20 -12.26
C LEU A 66 -11.40 4.16 -12.78
N SER A 67 -11.57 5.32 -12.14
CA SER A 67 -12.49 6.35 -12.63
C SER A 67 -12.10 6.90 -14.00
N SER A 68 -10.81 7.05 -14.28
CA SER A 68 -10.34 7.46 -15.61
C SER A 68 -10.68 6.43 -16.67
N VAL A 69 -10.40 5.15 -16.40
CA VAL A 69 -10.72 4.04 -17.32
C VAL A 69 -12.21 3.97 -17.60
N LEU A 70 -13.06 4.16 -16.57
CA LEU A 70 -14.51 4.18 -16.74
C LEU A 70 -14.97 5.34 -17.63
N LYS A 71 -14.41 6.55 -17.44
CA LYS A 71 -14.72 7.70 -18.31
C LYS A 71 -14.28 7.46 -19.76
N ASP A 72 -13.08 6.94 -19.96
CA ASP A 72 -12.58 6.60 -21.30
C ASP A 72 -13.46 5.55 -21.99
N HIS A 73 -14.04 4.61 -21.22
CA HIS A 73 -15.00 3.64 -21.72
C HIS A 73 -16.35 4.28 -22.06
N GLU A 74 -16.88 5.17 -21.22
CA GLU A 74 -18.12 5.90 -21.48
C GLU A 74 -18.02 6.79 -22.73
N GLU A 75 -16.90 7.45 -22.95
CA GLU A 75 -16.66 8.28 -24.14
C GLU A 75 -16.60 7.44 -25.43
N LYS A 76 -16.05 6.23 -25.37
CA LYS A 76 -16.02 5.29 -26.51
C LYS A 76 -17.37 4.66 -26.84
N LEU A 77 -18.33 4.72 -25.91
CA LEU A 77 -19.70 4.22 -26.10
C LEU A 77 -20.67 5.31 -26.62
N LYS A 78 -20.20 6.55 -26.80
CA LYS A 78 -20.95 7.67 -27.39
C LYS A 78 -20.56 7.90 -28.85
#